data_AF-S9UWR1-F1
#
_entry.id   AF-S9UWR1-F1
#
_cell.length_a   1.000
_cell.length_b   1.000
_cell.length_c   1.000
_cell.angle_alpha   90.00
_cell.angle_beta   90.00
_cell.angle_gamma   90.00
#
_symmetry.space_group_name_H-M   'P 1'
#
loop_
_entity.id
_entity.type
_entity.pdbx_description
1 polymer ?
#
loop_
_entity_poly.entity_id
_entity_poly.type
_entity_poly.pdbx_seq_one_letter_code
_entity_poly.pdbx_strand_id
1 'polypeptide(L)'
;MAVLAETATLYDRTKNKVYRSHWVDRLDLLQRGVDVSRKCMKEHPTYGPCYRTYVLCATREAEALYYLKSLTGLGLLENYNAIMKKGKEGMELMPEDADLPNALGALSARCAYPWYSPTRWYGRWYEVPSQQELLDKSIQLHLKAAERDPSNLEYACRLAQVYFQKGDMPNARRWYVKVRDEMPPQQLDDSRWQGLAHTQLATSFAKSKWNVPFA
;
A
#
# COMPACT_ATOMS: atom_id res chain seq x y z
N MET A 1 8.87 -22.24 5.69
CA MET A 1 7.51 -21.69 5.46
C MET A 1 7.57 -20.20 5.08
N ALA A 2 8.21 -19.34 5.89
CA ALA A 2 8.33 -17.90 5.62
C ALA A 2 8.94 -17.55 4.25
N VAL A 3 10.01 -18.25 3.86
CA VAL A 3 10.71 -18.04 2.57
C VAL A 3 9.77 -18.17 1.36
N LEU A 4 8.81 -19.09 1.40
CA LEU A 4 7.87 -19.27 0.30
C LEU A 4 6.86 -18.12 0.21
N ALA A 5 6.49 -17.51 1.34
CA ALA A 5 5.66 -16.33 1.35
C ALA A 5 6.44 -15.09 0.89
N GLU A 6 7.71 -14.96 1.27
CA GLU A 6 8.59 -13.89 0.78
C GLU A 6 8.79 -13.98 -0.74
N THR A 7 9.05 -15.18 -1.28
CA THR A 7 9.18 -15.36 -2.74
C THR A 7 7.88 -15.03 -3.47
N ALA A 8 6.71 -15.29 -2.88
CA ALA A 8 5.44 -14.86 -3.46
C ALA A 8 5.33 -13.33 -3.54
N THR A 9 5.76 -12.60 -2.50
CA THR A 9 5.75 -11.12 -2.53
C THR A 9 6.76 -10.55 -3.53
N LEU A 10 7.93 -11.16 -3.65
CA LEU A 10 8.96 -10.75 -4.63
C LEU A 10 8.50 -11.01 -6.06
N TYR A 11 7.88 -12.17 -6.29
CA TYR A 11 7.29 -12.52 -7.57
C TYR A 11 6.20 -11.53 -7.99
N ASP A 12 5.39 -11.02 -7.05
CA ASP A 12 4.40 -9.98 -7.35
C ASP A 12 5.04 -8.64 -7.82
N ARG A 13 6.20 -8.30 -7.26
CA ARG A 13 6.89 -7.03 -7.57
C ARG A 13 7.52 -7.03 -8.96
N THR A 14 8.15 -8.14 -9.35
CA THR A 14 8.99 -8.22 -10.56
C THR A 14 8.22 -8.58 -11.84
N LYS A 15 6.98 -9.03 -11.74
CA LYS A 15 6.22 -9.56 -12.89
C LYS A 15 5.61 -8.49 -13.79
N ASN A 16 5.52 -8.78 -15.09
CA ASN A 16 4.80 -7.95 -16.07
C ASN A 16 3.27 -8.01 -15.81
N LYS A 17 2.70 -6.85 -15.46
CA LYS A 17 1.29 -6.70 -15.06
C LYS A 17 0.31 -6.70 -16.23
N VAL A 18 0.79 -6.70 -17.48
CA VAL A 18 -0.06 -6.58 -18.67
C VAL A 18 -0.68 -7.93 -19.10
N TYR A 19 0.03 -9.05 -18.92
CA TYR A 19 -0.44 -10.36 -19.41
C TYR A 19 -1.52 -10.99 -18.52
N ARG A 20 -2.69 -11.31 -19.09
CA ARG A 20 -3.84 -11.86 -18.35
C ARG A 20 -3.56 -13.18 -17.58
N SER A 21 -2.81 -14.12 -18.16
CA SER A 21 -2.44 -15.39 -17.50
C SER A 21 -1.75 -15.13 -16.16
N HIS A 22 -0.97 -14.05 -16.10
CA HIS A 22 -0.22 -13.69 -14.92
C HIS A 22 -1.06 -13.20 -13.74
N TRP A 23 -2.30 -12.80 -13.97
CA TRP A 23 -3.22 -12.33 -12.92
C TRP A 23 -3.82 -13.48 -12.11
N VAL A 24 -4.11 -14.61 -12.75
CA VAL A 24 -4.66 -15.81 -12.09
C VAL A 24 -3.57 -16.46 -11.25
N ASP A 25 -2.39 -16.69 -11.85
CA ASP A 25 -1.22 -17.23 -11.12
C ASP A 25 -0.86 -16.38 -9.91
N ARG A 26 -0.97 -15.04 -10.05
CA ARG A 26 -0.69 -14.09 -8.97
C ARG A 26 -1.62 -14.31 -7.79
N LEU A 27 -2.92 -14.40 -8.01
CA LEU A 27 -3.88 -14.58 -6.93
C LEU A 27 -3.67 -15.91 -6.21
N ASP A 28 -3.46 -16.99 -6.96
CA ASP A 28 -3.24 -18.32 -6.38
C ASP A 28 -1.93 -18.38 -5.57
N LEU A 29 -0.87 -17.70 -6.02
CA LEU A 29 0.38 -17.58 -5.28
C LEU A 29 0.23 -16.76 -4.00
N LEU A 30 -0.50 -15.64 -4.05
CA LEU A 30 -0.78 -14.82 -2.87
C LEU A 30 -1.61 -15.60 -1.84
N GLN A 31 -2.61 -16.34 -2.28
CA GLN A 31 -3.43 -17.21 -1.44
C GLN A 31 -2.59 -18.28 -0.74
N ARG A 32 -1.72 -18.97 -1.49
CA ARG A 32 -0.77 -19.94 -0.90
C ARG A 32 0.17 -19.27 0.10
N GLY A 33 0.65 -18.06 -0.19
CA GLY A 33 1.48 -17.27 0.73
C GLY A 33 0.75 -16.93 2.03
N VAL A 34 -0.53 -16.56 1.95
CA VAL A 34 -1.39 -16.31 3.12
C VAL A 34 -1.62 -17.59 3.93
N ASP A 35 -1.90 -18.72 3.29
CA ASP A 35 -2.12 -19.98 4.01
C ASP A 35 -0.86 -20.49 4.71
N VAL A 36 0.29 -20.38 4.04
CA VAL A 36 1.58 -20.79 4.60
C VAL A 36 2.00 -19.88 5.75
N SER A 37 1.80 -18.57 5.63
CA SER A 37 2.07 -17.64 6.74
C SER A 37 1.11 -17.86 7.91
N ARG A 38 -0.17 -18.17 7.68
CA ARG A 38 -1.11 -18.58 8.74
C ARG A 38 -0.67 -19.84 9.47
N LYS A 39 -0.18 -20.87 8.75
CA LYS A 39 0.38 -22.07 9.37
C LYS A 39 1.62 -21.74 10.20
N CYS A 40 2.54 -20.94 9.65
CA CYS A 40 3.73 -20.51 10.37
C CYS A 40 3.39 -19.75 11.66
N MET A 41 2.43 -18.83 11.64
CA MET A 41 2.01 -18.10 12.84
C MET A 41 1.41 -19.01 13.93
N LYS A 42 0.77 -20.12 13.54
CA LYS A 42 0.25 -21.12 14.49
C LYS A 42 1.35 -21.94 15.14
N GLU A 43 2.34 -22.36 14.36
CA GLU A 43 3.48 -23.15 14.83
C GLU A 43 4.47 -22.30 15.64
N HIS A 44 4.69 -21.04 15.23
CA HIS A 44 5.66 -20.13 15.80
C HIS A 44 5.10 -18.72 16.02
N PRO A 45 4.32 -18.48 17.10
CA PRO A 45 3.67 -17.20 17.35
C PRO A 45 4.62 -16.02 17.62
N THR A 46 5.85 -16.28 18.06
CA THR A 46 6.84 -15.24 18.38
C THR A 46 7.67 -14.83 17.16
N TYR A 47 7.49 -15.48 16.02
CA TYR A 47 8.32 -15.25 14.84
C TYR A 47 7.76 -14.13 13.97
N GLY A 48 8.29 -12.91 14.16
CA GLY A 48 7.87 -11.68 13.49
C GLY A 48 7.81 -11.74 11.95
N PRO A 49 8.79 -12.33 11.22
CA PRO A 49 8.76 -12.34 9.76
C PRO A 49 7.54 -13.07 9.16
N CYS A 50 6.94 -14.01 9.88
CA CYS A 50 5.68 -14.63 9.44
C CYS A 50 4.48 -13.67 9.46
N TYR A 51 4.48 -12.69 10.38
CA TYR A 51 3.47 -11.62 10.39
C TYR A 51 3.69 -10.63 9.26
N ARG A 52 4.95 -10.22 9.00
CA ARG A 52 5.30 -9.35 7.86
C ARG A 52 4.84 -9.94 6.53
N THR A 53 5.22 -11.19 6.27
CA THR A 53 4.83 -11.89 5.05
C THR A 53 3.32 -12.08 4.92
N TYR A 54 2.63 -12.40 6.02
CA TYR A 54 1.17 -12.46 6.04
C TYR A 54 0.54 -11.13 5.62
N VAL A 55 0.95 -10.01 6.23
CA VAL A 55 0.40 -8.68 5.93
C VAL A 55 0.68 -8.29 4.47
N LEU A 56 1.90 -8.51 3.98
CA LEU A 56 2.26 -8.21 2.59
C LEU A 56 1.43 -9.03 1.58
N CYS A 57 1.28 -10.34 1.80
CA CYS A 57 0.48 -11.20 0.91
C CYS A 57 -1.01 -10.88 1.02
N ALA A 58 -1.55 -10.74 2.23
CA ALA A 58 -2.98 -10.55 2.46
C ALA A 58 -3.48 -9.18 1.95
N THR A 59 -2.69 -8.12 2.09
CA THR A 59 -3.03 -6.82 1.49
C THR A 59 -3.13 -6.90 -0.03
N ARG A 60 -2.15 -7.53 -0.69
CA ARG A 60 -2.14 -7.73 -2.14
C ARG A 60 -3.23 -8.68 -2.61
N GLU A 61 -3.52 -9.73 -1.85
CA GLU A 61 -4.58 -10.68 -2.16
C GLU A 61 -5.94 -9.98 -2.11
N ALA A 62 -6.22 -9.23 -1.03
CA ALA A 62 -7.47 -8.51 -0.87
C ALA A 62 -7.70 -7.48 -1.99
N GLU A 63 -6.63 -6.85 -2.47
CA GLU A 63 -6.65 -6.00 -3.67
C GLU A 63 -6.92 -6.79 -4.95
N ALA A 64 -6.29 -7.95 -5.12
CA ALA A 64 -6.46 -8.77 -6.32
C ALA A 64 -7.87 -9.39 -6.40
N LEU A 65 -8.43 -9.83 -5.27
CA LEU A 65 -9.79 -10.38 -5.15
C LEU A 65 -10.86 -9.37 -5.57
N TYR A 66 -10.61 -8.08 -5.33
CA TYR A 66 -11.45 -7.00 -5.82
C TYR A 66 -11.54 -6.99 -7.36
N TYR A 67 -10.43 -7.21 -8.06
CA TYR A 67 -10.39 -7.17 -9.52
C TYR A 67 -10.82 -8.48 -10.21
N LEU A 68 -10.65 -9.63 -9.56
CA LEU A 68 -10.68 -10.94 -10.24
C LEU A 68 -11.86 -11.88 -9.90
N LYS A 69 -12.33 -11.93 -8.64
CA LYS A 69 -13.16 -13.06 -8.18
C LYS A 69 -14.47 -12.70 -7.47
N SER A 70 -14.60 -11.53 -6.86
CA SER A 70 -15.80 -11.22 -6.07
C SER A 70 -16.84 -10.42 -6.87
N LEU A 71 -18.03 -10.98 -7.07
CA LEU A 71 -19.21 -10.23 -7.53
C LEU A 71 -19.58 -9.10 -6.55
N THR A 72 -19.12 -9.18 -5.31
CA THR A 72 -19.34 -8.17 -4.26
C THR A 72 -18.32 -7.03 -4.29
N GLY A 73 -17.07 -7.27 -4.71
CA GLY A 73 -16.02 -6.23 -4.72
C GLY A 73 -15.64 -5.70 -3.33
N LEU A 74 -15.87 -6.47 -2.26
CA LEU A 74 -15.71 -6.02 -0.86
C LEU A 74 -14.61 -6.73 -0.08
N GLY A 75 -13.86 -7.64 -0.70
CA GLY A 75 -12.82 -8.44 -0.03
C GLY A 75 -11.73 -7.60 0.68
N LEU A 76 -11.52 -6.36 0.25
CA LEU A 76 -10.62 -5.42 0.94
C LEU A 76 -11.15 -4.98 2.31
N LEU A 77 -12.45 -4.65 2.39
CA LEU A 77 -13.10 -4.19 3.62
C LEU A 77 -13.31 -5.35 4.60
N GLU A 78 -13.71 -6.52 4.08
CA GLU A 78 -13.88 -7.76 4.85
C GLU A 78 -12.62 -8.13 5.64
N ASN A 79 -11.45 -8.02 4.99
CA ASN A 79 -10.19 -8.44 5.57
C ASN A 79 -9.45 -7.31 6.32
N TYR A 80 -9.94 -6.07 6.27
CA TYR A 80 -9.24 -4.90 6.83
C TYR A 80 -8.88 -5.08 8.31
N ASN A 81 -9.87 -5.40 9.15
CA ASN A 81 -9.67 -5.53 10.60
C ASN A 81 -8.74 -6.69 10.96
N ALA A 82 -8.85 -7.82 10.24
CA ALA A 82 -7.99 -8.98 10.46
C ALA A 82 -6.52 -8.68 10.12
N ILE A 83 -6.28 -8.03 8.97
CA ILE A 83 -4.93 -7.64 8.54
C ILE A 83 -4.35 -6.59 9.49
N MET A 84 -5.15 -5.58 9.89
CA MET A 84 -4.71 -4.55 10.83
C MET A 84 -4.33 -5.12 12.19
N LYS A 85 -5.10 -6.09 12.72
CA LYS A 85 -4.78 -6.75 13.98
C LYS A 85 -3.45 -7.50 13.89
N LYS A 86 -3.27 -8.33 12.86
CA LYS A 86 -2.04 -9.10 12.66
C LYS A 86 -0.83 -8.22 12.36
N GLY A 87 -1.04 -7.09 11.67
CA GLY A 87 -0.01 -6.10 11.46
C GLY A 87 0.47 -5.42 12.73
N LYS A 88 -0.44 -5.11 13.68
CA LYS A 88 -0.05 -4.58 14.99
C LYS A 88 0.77 -5.59 15.80
N GLU A 89 0.31 -6.84 15.86
CA GLU A 89 1.07 -7.94 16.48
C GLU A 89 2.47 -8.07 15.84
N GLY A 90 2.57 -7.97 14.52
CA GLY A 90 3.84 -8.00 13.80
C GLY A 90 4.76 -6.81 14.11
N MET A 91 4.20 -5.60 14.24
CA MET A 91 4.97 -4.40 14.60
C MET A 91 5.51 -4.44 16.04
N GLU A 92 4.80 -5.10 16.97
CA GLU A 92 5.29 -5.31 18.34
C GLU A 92 6.48 -6.27 18.37
N LEU A 93 6.45 -7.32 17.54
CA LEU A 93 7.54 -8.28 17.41
C LEU A 93 8.75 -7.71 16.66
N MET A 94 8.53 -6.81 15.69
CA MET A 94 9.57 -6.22 14.84
C MET A 94 9.39 -4.70 14.75
N PRO A 95 9.87 -3.94 15.75
CA PRO A 95 9.68 -2.49 15.78
C PRO A 95 10.53 -1.71 14.76
N GLU A 96 11.58 -2.34 14.22
CA GLU A 96 12.51 -1.74 13.25
C GLU A 96 12.04 -1.91 11.80
N ASP A 97 11.10 -2.82 11.51
CA ASP A 97 10.66 -3.09 10.14
C ASP A 97 9.83 -1.92 9.57
N ALA A 98 10.25 -1.41 8.41
CA ALA A 98 9.57 -0.33 7.69
C ALA A 98 8.46 -0.84 6.74
N ASP A 99 8.55 -2.09 6.30
CA ASP A 99 7.61 -2.63 5.31
C ASP A 99 6.21 -2.87 5.89
N LEU A 100 6.15 -3.36 7.13
CA LEU A 100 4.90 -3.55 7.88
C LEU A 100 4.06 -2.27 7.98
N PRO A 101 4.57 -1.15 8.56
CA PRO A 101 3.80 0.08 8.64
C PRO A 101 3.47 0.64 7.25
N ASN A 102 4.35 0.52 6.26
CA ASN A 102 4.05 0.94 4.89
C ASN A 102 2.91 0.13 4.25
N ALA A 103 2.85 -1.18 4.46
CA ALA A 103 1.79 -2.04 3.93
C ALA A 103 0.43 -1.73 4.58
N LEU A 104 0.42 -1.51 5.91
CA LEU A 104 -0.78 -1.12 6.65
C LEU A 104 -1.25 0.30 6.29
N GLY A 105 -0.31 1.23 6.10
CA GLY A 105 -0.61 2.58 5.60
C GLY A 105 -1.28 2.50 4.23
N ALA A 106 -0.69 1.76 3.30
CA ALA A 106 -1.26 1.57 1.97
C ALA A 106 -2.64 0.90 1.99
N LEU A 107 -2.87 -0.08 2.88
CA LEU A 107 -4.17 -0.70 3.10
C LEU A 107 -5.21 0.35 3.54
N SER A 108 -4.88 1.18 4.53
CA SER A 108 -5.76 2.23 5.04
C SER A 108 -6.04 3.32 4.00
N ALA A 109 -5.04 3.75 3.23
CA ALA A 109 -5.23 4.69 2.11
C ALA A 109 -6.20 4.15 1.05
N ARG A 110 -6.08 2.85 0.72
CA ARG A 110 -6.96 2.20 -0.26
C ARG A 110 -8.38 2.08 0.25
N CYS A 111 -8.58 1.72 1.52
CA CYS A 111 -9.91 1.70 2.12
C CYS A 111 -10.52 3.11 2.23
N ALA A 112 -9.69 4.16 2.25
CA ALA A 112 -10.14 5.55 2.24
C ALA A 112 -10.51 6.10 0.85
N TYR A 113 -10.25 5.36 -0.24
CA TYR A 113 -10.61 5.84 -1.57
C TYR A 113 -12.12 6.11 -1.66
N PRO A 114 -12.57 7.10 -2.46
CA PRO A 114 -13.99 7.38 -2.66
C PRO A 114 -14.83 6.16 -3.05
N TRP A 115 -14.22 5.21 -3.75
CA TRP A 115 -14.88 3.95 -4.09
C TRP A 115 -15.22 3.08 -2.87
N TYR A 116 -14.52 3.23 -1.74
CA TYR A 116 -14.77 2.51 -0.49
C TYR A 116 -15.36 3.39 0.61
N SER A 117 -15.69 4.65 0.29
CA SER A 117 -16.01 5.72 1.24
C SER A 117 -17.33 5.51 2.05
N PRO A 118 -17.45 6.10 3.26
CA PRO A 118 -18.43 5.77 4.30
C PRO A 118 -19.90 6.12 4.04
N THR A 119 -20.28 6.61 2.86
CA THR A 119 -21.70 6.55 2.43
C THR A 119 -22.14 5.13 2.06
N ARG A 120 -21.18 4.19 1.97
CA ARG A 120 -21.48 2.78 1.68
C ARG A 120 -21.79 2.01 2.96
N TRP A 121 -23.02 1.54 3.04
CA TRP A 121 -23.54 0.68 4.11
C TRP A 121 -22.64 -0.52 4.46
N TYR A 122 -21.91 -1.06 3.49
CA TYR A 122 -20.97 -2.17 3.69
C TYR A 122 -19.78 -1.81 4.59
N GLY A 123 -19.24 -0.59 4.51
CA GLY A 123 -18.13 -0.17 5.38
C GLY A 123 -18.55 -0.14 6.85
N ARG A 124 -19.80 0.26 7.11
CA ARG A 124 -20.42 0.21 8.44
C ARG A 124 -20.65 -1.22 8.92
N TRP A 125 -21.07 -2.13 8.03
CA TRP A 125 -21.22 -3.56 8.35
C TRP A 125 -19.89 -4.15 8.84
N TYR A 126 -18.79 -3.86 8.15
CA TYR A 126 -17.46 -4.36 8.50
C TYR A 126 -16.73 -3.55 9.57
N GLU A 127 -17.41 -2.60 10.22
CA GLU A 127 -16.85 -1.74 11.28
C GLU A 127 -15.56 -1.01 10.86
N VAL A 128 -15.49 -0.60 9.58
CA VAL A 128 -14.33 0.12 9.05
C VAL A 128 -14.40 1.59 9.48
N PRO A 129 -13.28 2.18 9.95
CA PRO A 129 -13.23 3.58 10.38
C PRO A 129 -13.65 4.59 9.31
N SER A 130 -13.93 5.83 9.73
CA SER A 130 -14.29 6.91 8.81
C SER A 130 -13.14 7.22 7.83
N GLN A 131 -13.47 7.81 6.67
CA GLN A 131 -12.49 8.12 5.62
C GLN A 131 -11.36 9.02 6.14
N GLN A 132 -11.70 10.03 6.94
CA GLN A 132 -10.71 10.94 7.52
C GLN A 132 -9.78 10.20 8.48
N GLU A 133 -10.33 9.36 9.36
CA GLU A 133 -9.53 8.55 10.27
C GLU A 133 -8.61 7.56 9.54
N LEU A 134 -9.07 6.98 8.43
CA LEU A 134 -8.26 6.08 7.62
C LEU A 134 -7.09 6.82 6.96
N LEU A 135 -7.32 8.03 6.45
CA LEU A 135 -6.25 8.87 5.89
C LEU A 135 -5.26 9.31 6.97
N ASP A 136 -5.72 9.68 8.15
CA ASP A 136 -4.85 10.06 9.27
C ASP A 136 -4.00 8.88 9.75
N LYS A 137 -4.61 7.69 9.90
CA LYS A 137 -3.88 6.45 10.21
C LYS A 137 -2.85 6.14 9.14
N SER A 138 -3.20 6.31 7.86
CA SER A 138 -2.30 6.09 6.74
C SER A 138 -1.07 6.99 6.79
N ILE A 139 -1.27 8.29 7.05
CA ILE A 139 -0.18 9.27 7.21
C ILE A 139 0.75 8.86 8.35
N GLN A 140 0.20 8.53 9.53
CA GLN A 140 0.99 8.12 10.68
C GLN A 140 1.84 6.87 10.39
N LEU A 141 1.27 5.88 9.70
CA LEU A 141 1.97 4.64 9.37
C LEU A 141 3.05 4.86 8.30
N HIS A 142 2.78 5.66 7.26
CA HIS A 142 3.79 5.99 6.26
C HIS A 142 4.92 6.87 6.82
N LEU A 143 4.62 7.77 7.76
CA LEU A 143 5.65 8.53 8.48
C LEU A 143 6.57 7.58 9.26
N LYS A 144 6.00 6.63 10.02
CA LYS A 144 6.81 5.60 10.71
C LYS A 144 7.70 4.82 9.74
N ALA A 145 7.17 4.41 8.58
CA ALA A 145 7.97 3.71 7.58
C ALA A 145 9.13 4.58 7.03
N ALA A 146 8.86 5.86 6.74
CA ALA A 146 9.87 6.79 6.26
C ALA A 146 10.90 7.18 7.32
N GLU A 147 10.54 7.16 8.61
CA GLU A 147 11.48 7.37 9.72
C GLU A 147 12.44 6.19 9.89
N ARG A 148 11.96 4.96 9.67
CA ARG A 148 12.80 3.75 9.72
C ARG A 148 13.75 3.67 8.54
N ASP A 149 13.23 3.88 7.33
CA ASP A 149 14.01 3.82 6.08
C ASP A 149 13.84 5.12 5.26
N PRO A 150 14.61 6.16 5.58
CA PRO A 150 14.47 7.48 4.94
C PRO A 150 14.97 7.51 3.49
N SER A 151 15.74 6.51 3.06
CA SER A 151 16.27 6.42 1.68
C SER A 151 15.28 5.81 0.69
N ASN A 152 14.20 5.19 1.17
CA ASN A 152 13.28 4.47 0.28
C ASN A 152 12.29 5.42 -0.41
N LEU A 153 12.41 5.53 -1.74
CA LEU A 153 11.56 6.40 -2.56
C LEU A 153 10.09 5.97 -2.51
N GLU A 154 9.79 4.68 -2.38
CA GLU A 154 8.43 4.17 -2.31
C GLU A 154 7.67 4.76 -1.12
N TYR A 155 8.30 4.81 0.04
CA TYR A 155 7.66 5.26 1.28
C TYR A 155 7.34 6.75 1.23
N ALA A 156 8.31 7.55 0.75
CA ALA A 156 8.13 8.99 0.54
C ALA A 156 7.05 9.30 -0.52
N CYS A 157 7.01 8.56 -1.63
CA CYS A 157 5.98 8.71 -2.65
C CYS A 157 4.58 8.33 -2.14
N ARG A 158 4.45 7.23 -1.41
CA ARG A 158 3.16 6.81 -0.83
C ARG A 158 2.67 7.82 0.21
N LEU A 159 3.56 8.36 1.04
CA LEU A 159 3.23 9.43 1.97
C LEU A 159 2.68 10.67 1.22
N ALA A 160 3.33 11.08 0.13
CA ALA A 160 2.88 12.19 -0.70
C ALA A 160 1.50 11.94 -1.33
N GLN A 161 1.23 10.71 -1.78
CA GLN A 161 -0.08 10.31 -2.32
C GLN A 161 -1.20 10.44 -1.29
N VAL A 162 -0.93 10.06 -0.04
CA VAL A 162 -1.94 10.13 1.02
C VAL A 162 -2.22 11.57 1.41
N TYR A 163 -1.19 12.43 1.49
CA TYR A 163 -1.41 13.88 1.66
C TYR A 163 -2.26 14.46 0.51
N PHE A 164 -2.01 14.02 -0.73
CA PHE A 164 -2.80 14.42 -1.87
C PHE A 164 -4.27 13.95 -1.76
N GLN A 165 -4.49 12.70 -1.36
CA GLN A 165 -5.84 12.15 -1.12
C GLN A 165 -6.58 12.86 0.00
N LYS A 166 -5.87 13.32 1.03
CA LYS A 166 -6.42 14.13 2.13
C LYS A 166 -6.76 15.56 1.69
N GLY A 167 -6.20 16.03 0.58
CA GLY A 167 -6.34 17.41 0.07
C GLY A 167 -5.29 18.38 0.60
N ASP A 168 -4.29 17.90 1.35
CA ASP A 168 -3.17 18.70 1.83
C ASP A 168 -2.10 18.84 0.72
N MET A 169 -2.44 19.68 -0.26
CA MET A 169 -1.62 19.95 -1.44
C MET A 169 -0.21 20.49 -1.10
N PRO A 170 -0.02 21.42 -0.13
CA PRO A 170 1.30 21.91 0.23
C PRO A 170 2.24 20.80 0.70
N ASN A 171 1.78 19.93 1.61
CA ASN A 171 2.61 18.83 2.11
C ASN A 171 2.83 17.76 1.05
N ALA A 172 1.81 17.42 0.26
CA ALA A 172 1.96 16.49 -0.86
C ALA A 172 3.06 16.95 -1.83
N ARG A 173 3.05 18.25 -2.21
CA ARG A 173 4.05 18.83 -3.11
C ARG A 173 5.46 18.75 -2.52
N ARG A 174 5.63 19.07 -1.23
CA ARG A 174 6.93 19.00 -0.54
C ARG A 174 7.54 17.60 -0.63
N TRP A 175 6.74 16.57 -0.35
CA TRP A 175 7.22 15.19 -0.40
C TRP A 175 7.52 14.71 -1.82
N TYR A 176 6.70 15.07 -2.82
CA TYR A 176 7.02 14.74 -4.22
C TYR A 176 8.28 15.44 -4.72
N VAL A 177 8.50 16.71 -4.34
CA VAL A 177 9.73 17.44 -4.68
C VAL A 177 10.95 16.77 -4.03
N LYS A 178 10.84 16.37 -2.76
CA LYS A 178 11.89 15.63 -2.05
C LYS A 178 12.26 14.33 -2.79
N VAL A 179 11.28 13.53 -3.21
CA VAL A 179 11.54 12.29 -3.97
C VAL A 179 12.26 12.56 -5.29
N ARG A 180 11.91 13.66 -5.95
CA ARG A 180 12.46 14.03 -7.26
C ARG A 180 13.90 14.54 -7.16
N ASP A 181 14.16 15.44 -6.22
CA ASP A 181 15.38 16.25 -6.20
C ASP A 181 16.43 15.71 -5.22
N GLU A 182 16.00 15.13 -4.09
CA GLU A 182 16.89 14.78 -2.97
C GLU A 182 17.16 13.27 -2.85
N MET A 183 16.32 12.42 -3.45
CA MET A 183 16.39 10.96 -3.28
C MET A 183 16.89 10.28 -4.57
N PRO A 184 18.16 9.83 -4.63
CA PRO A 184 18.68 9.12 -5.80
C PRO A 184 18.06 7.71 -5.91
N PRO A 185 17.73 7.22 -7.12
CA PRO A 185 17.20 5.88 -7.28
C PRO A 185 18.32 4.87 -7.03
N GLN A 186 18.10 3.91 -6.13
CA GLN A 186 19.10 2.88 -5.82
C GLN A 186 18.90 1.65 -6.71
N GLN A 187 17.64 1.29 -6.96
CA GLN A 187 17.24 0.17 -7.78
C GLN A 187 16.55 0.64 -9.07
N LEU A 188 16.58 -0.21 -10.10
CA LEU A 188 15.88 0.09 -11.37
C LEU A 188 14.37 0.27 -11.13
N ASP A 189 13.79 -0.47 -10.18
CA ASP A 189 12.39 -0.36 -9.78
C ASP A 189 12.06 1.00 -9.14
N ASP A 190 13.05 1.69 -8.52
CA ASP A 190 12.85 2.98 -7.85
C ASP A 190 12.61 4.12 -8.85
N SER A 191 13.11 3.97 -10.08
CA SER A 191 12.87 4.93 -11.16
C SER A 191 11.38 5.14 -11.44
N ARG A 192 10.56 4.12 -11.19
CA ARG A 192 9.10 4.20 -11.28
C ARG A 192 8.53 5.22 -10.30
N TRP A 193 9.04 5.26 -9.07
CA TRP A 193 8.56 6.18 -8.05
C TRP A 193 9.00 7.61 -8.33
N GLN A 194 10.19 7.81 -8.89
CA GLN A 194 10.60 9.12 -9.40
C GLN A 194 9.72 9.59 -10.56
N GLY A 195 9.48 8.73 -11.56
CA GLY A 195 8.60 9.04 -12.68
C GLY A 195 7.17 9.38 -12.22
N LEU A 196 6.68 8.69 -11.19
CA LEU A 196 5.40 9.01 -10.55
C LEU A 196 5.42 10.39 -9.88
N ALA A 197 6.48 10.73 -9.14
CA ALA A 197 6.62 12.05 -8.54
C ALA A 197 6.67 13.16 -9.60
N HIS A 198 7.43 12.97 -10.69
CA HIS A 198 7.50 13.90 -11.81
C HIS A 198 6.14 14.14 -12.46
N THR A 199 5.42 13.05 -12.77
CA THR A 199 4.10 13.13 -13.42
C THR A 199 3.08 13.81 -12.51
N GLN A 200 3.05 13.51 -11.21
CA GLN A 200 2.18 14.19 -10.25
C GLN A 200 2.52 15.69 -10.15
N LEU A 201 3.79 16.06 -9.98
CA LEU A 201 4.20 17.47 -9.94
C LEU A 201 3.80 18.25 -11.19
N ALA A 202 3.90 17.62 -12.37
CA ALA A 202 3.53 18.23 -13.64
C ALA A 202 2.02 18.33 -13.84
N THR A 203 1.24 17.33 -13.41
CA THR A 203 -0.20 17.24 -13.72
C THR A 203 -1.10 17.85 -12.65
N SER A 204 -0.83 17.57 -11.37
CA SER A 204 -1.78 17.89 -10.29
C SER A 204 -1.48 19.22 -9.60
N PHE A 205 -0.26 19.75 -9.72
CA PHE A 205 0.15 21.01 -9.08
C PHE A 205 0.41 22.16 -10.06
N ALA A 206 0.59 21.89 -11.35
CA ALA A 206 0.70 22.93 -12.35
C ALA A 206 -0.69 23.55 -12.60
N LYS A 207 -0.89 24.81 -12.22
CA LYS A 207 -2.01 25.59 -12.74
C LYS A 207 -1.74 25.83 -14.22
N SER A 208 -2.35 25.06 -15.11
CA SER A 208 -2.39 25.42 -16.52
C SER A 208 -3.27 26.67 -16.66
N LYS A 209 -2.67 27.86 -16.52
CA LYS A 209 -3.20 29.02 -17.23
C LYS A 209 -2.92 28.75 -18.70
N TRP A 210 -3.87 28.13 -19.39
CA TRP A 210 -3.92 28.13 -20.85
C TRP A 210 -4.13 29.57 -21.33
N ASN A 211 -3.08 30.39 -21.24
CA ASN A 211 -3.01 31.67 -21.93
C ASN A 211 -2.32 31.40 -23.26
N VAL A 212 -3.05 30.77 -24.18
CA VAL A 212 -2.65 30.79 -25.59
C VAL A 212 -3.43 31.94 -26.20
N PRO A 213 -2.82 33.11 -26.46
CA PRO A 213 -3.40 34.04 -27.38
C PRO A 213 -3.34 33.36 -28.74
N PHE A 214 -4.46 32.82 -29.20
CA PHE A 214 -4.63 32.58 -30.62
C PHE A 214 -4.59 33.98 -31.26
N ALA A 215 -3.40 34.34 -31.75
CA ALA A 215 -3.18 35.47 -32.65
C ALA A 215 -3.49 35.05 -34.08
#